data_AF-A0AAJ6VLR7-F1
#
_entry.id   AF-A0AAJ6VLR7-F1
#
_cell.length_a   1.000
_cell.length_b   1.000
_cell.length_c   1.000
_cell.angle_alpha   90.00
_cell.angle_beta   90.00
_cell.angle_gamma   90.00
#
_symmetry.space_group_name_H-M   'P 1'
#
loop_
_entity.id
_entity.type
_entity.pdbx_description
1 polymer ?
#
loop_
_entity_poly.entity_id
_entity_poly.type
_entity_poly.pdbx_seq_one_letter_code
_entity_poly.pdbx_strand_id
1 'polypeptide(L)'
;MFANLKNKIKEEIGNDVTTVIRNVGSVHTLNRHLSQTVSTSSIRGSQFSLDESKDDAIICHSPSIHIKRENSFDLKFDNDIMLSAKDIKLFENKEDEWRRKMQKREAELLKKMEKKEEEYRIKLFEREKEWKKIIEKHEKEKIKLIEDRLKAESTKNVLEIALTDAEEYKKKFYSIQENAEEMEGFQTQEMAKIKHLLLVKEQDIGDKSQRLKMATSEIENLKTELLRLRQYEDKLNNIQDEMEFLRHSTQREKAQLLNKLAQTEEEVRHLKDKIFILEQRVALELSDQVTVDDRVADLMRERTLLERKLEETYLHLSDIKTSWSSKILSLEMQIGRLSKQAGEEGLERKRVEQEKEVLRVKIKKLEANIEVNSVIMATKDAKLLRMAEDIDEMAMELKELRVNIDDEVEEFKQKIVSYRDMQ
;
A
#
# COMPACT_ATOMS: atom_id res chain seq x y z
N MET A 1 -23.41 -0.49 -20.85
CA MET A 1 -22.30 -0.32 -19.88
C MET A 1 -20.97 -0.04 -20.59
N PHE A 2 -20.37 -0.97 -21.34
CA PHE A 2 -19.08 -0.77 -22.02
C PHE A 2 -18.93 0.53 -22.85
N ALA A 3 -19.98 0.99 -23.54
CA ALA A 3 -19.95 2.23 -24.33
C ALA A 3 -19.58 3.46 -23.48
N ASN A 4 -20.13 3.59 -22.27
CA ASN A 4 -19.89 4.74 -21.39
C ASN A 4 -18.43 4.76 -20.90
N LEU A 5 -17.84 3.59 -20.62
CA LEU A 5 -16.43 3.48 -20.25
C LEU A 5 -15.52 3.88 -21.41
N LYS A 6 -15.84 3.44 -22.64
CA LYS A 6 -15.07 3.78 -23.85
C LYS A 6 -15.13 5.28 -24.19
N ASN A 7 -16.26 5.93 -23.96
CA ASN A 7 -16.39 7.38 -24.10
C ASN A 7 -15.59 8.13 -23.03
N LYS A 8 -15.67 7.70 -21.76
CA LYS A 8 -14.95 8.36 -20.66
C LYS A 8 -13.42 8.32 -20.86
N ILE A 9 -12.86 7.21 -21.33
CA ILE A 9 -11.43 7.10 -21.66
C ILE A 9 -11.05 8.05 -22.82
N LYS A 10 -11.93 8.23 -23.82
CA LYS A 10 -11.70 9.16 -24.93
C LYS A 10 -11.73 10.64 -24.48
N GLU A 11 -12.58 10.96 -23.52
CA GLU A 11 -12.71 12.29 -22.91
C GLU A 11 -11.51 12.64 -21.99
N GLU A 12 -10.95 11.63 -21.30
CA GLU A 12 -9.87 11.80 -20.32
C GLU A 12 -8.45 11.79 -20.95
N ILE A 13 -8.26 11.16 -22.12
CA ILE A 13 -6.94 11.02 -22.79
C ILE A 13 -6.83 11.85 -24.08
N GLY A 14 -7.95 12.33 -24.65
CA GLY A 14 -7.97 13.32 -25.73
C GLY A 14 -7.49 12.86 -27.12
N ASN A 15 -7.13 11.58 -27.30
CA ASN A 15 -6.70 11.00 -28.57
C ASN A 15 -7.22 9.56 -28.76
N ASP A 16 -7.42 9.13 -30.01
CA ASP A 16 -7.85 7.77 -30.32
C ASP A 16 -6.69 6.75 -30.17
N VAL A 17 -6.95 5.70 -29.38
CA VAL A 17 -6.04 4.59 -29.05
C VAL A 17 -5.45 3.88 -30.30
N THR A 18 -6.08 4.02 -31.46
CA THR A 18 -5.71 3.38 -32.74
C THR A 18 -4.43 3.93 -33.40
N THR A 19 -3.82 5.01 -32.87
CA THR A 19 -2.67 5.69 -33.50
C THR A 19 -1.30 5.28 -32.96
N VAL A 20 -1.21 4.83 -31.70
CA VAL A 20 0.07 4.64 -30.98
C VAL A 20 0.93 3.50 -31.54
N ILE A 21 0.31 2.50 -32.17
CA ILE A 21 1.00 1.25 -32.59
C ILE A 21 1.89 1.42 -33.84
N ARG A 22 1.83 2.55 -34.56
CA ARG A 22 2.53 2.68 -35.87
C ARG A 22 3.93 3.30 -35.84
N ASN A 23 4.30 4.04 -34.79
CA ASN A 23 5.43 4.98 -34.84
C ASN A 23 6.67 4.57 -34.00
N VAL A 24 7.17 3.34 -34.18
CA VAL A 24 8.55 2.99 -33.79
C VAL A 24 9.21 2.22 -34.93
N GLY A 25 9.94 2.92 -35.79
CA GLY A 25 10.70 2.32 -36.89
C GLY A 25 11.58 3.33 -37.63
N SER A 26 12.86 2.99 -37.82
CA SER A 26 13.93 3.85 -38.39
C SER A 26 14.33 5.04 -37.47
N VAL A 27 15.59 5.53 -37.43
CA VAL A 27 16.69 5.49 -38.40
C VAL A 27 18.09 5.38 -37.71
N HIS A 28 18.86 4.31 -37.99
CA HIS A 28 20.35 4.18 -38.03
C HIS A 28 21.23 4.54 -36.77
N THR A 29 22.54 4.22 -36.64
CA THR A 29 23.58 3.62 -37.55
C THR A 29 24.71 2.88 -36.78
N LEU A 30 25.50 2.04 -37.49
CA LEU A 30 26.81 1.43 -37.12
C LEU A 30 26.79 0.34 -36.00
N ASN A 31 27.57 -0.75 -36.03
CA ASN A 31 28.49 -1.33 -37.03
C ASN A 31 28.49 -2.88 -36.83
N ARG A 32 28.07 -3.73 -37.79
CA ARG A 32 28.85 -4.35 -38.89
C ARG A 32 29.81 -5.50 -38.50
N HIS A 33 29.36 -6.75 -38.65
CA HIS A 33 29.89 -7.81 -39.54
C HIS A 33 28.99 -9.07 -39.39
N LEU A 34 28.38 -9.59 -40.46
CA LEU A 34 28.79 -10.79 -41.24
C LEU A 34 28.91 -12.08 -40.39
N SER A 35 28.24 -13.21 -40.68
CA SER A 35 27.46 -13.60 -41.89
C SER A 35 26.33 -14.60 -41.59
N GLN A 36 25.18 -14.42 -42.28
CA GLN A 36 24.53 -15.34 -43.26
C GLN A 36 24.73 -16.88 -43.13
N THR A 37 23.76 -17.78 -43.40
CA THR A 37 22.37 -17.65 -43.89
C THR A 37 21.56 -18.98 -43.81
N VAL A 38 20.23 -18.87 -43.82
CA VAL A 38 19.23 -19.78 -44.47
C VAL A 38 19.01 -21.22 -43.91
N SER A 39 17.83 -21.37 -43.27
CA SER A 39 16.76 -22.39 -43.42
C SER A 39 16.96 -23.56 -44.41
N THR A 40 16.47 -24.80 -44.20
CA THR A 40 15.03 -25.20 -44.23
C THR A 40 14.80 -26.69 -43.87
N SER A 41 13.54 -27.06 -43.59
CA SER A 41 12.86 -28.36 -43.89
C SER A 41 13.54 -29.74 -43.69
N SER A 42 13.05 -30.49 -42.68
CA SER A 42 12.28 -31.76 -42.76
C SER A 42 12.70 -32.97 -43.64
N ILE A 43 12.23 -34.16 -43.23
CA ILE A 43 12.11 -35.48 -43.95
C ILE A 43 13.27 -36.51 -43.83
N ARG A 44 13.12 -37.42 -42.85
CA ARG A 44 13.07 -38.91 -42.97
C ARG A 44 13.90 -39.64 -44.06
N GLY A 45 14.83 -40.55 -43.66
CA GLY A 45 15.22 -41.69 -44.53
C GLY A 45 16.48 -42.54 -44.23
N SER A 46 16.29 -43.79 -43.80
CA SER A 46 16.89 -45.05 -44.35
C SER A 46 18.42 -45.27 -44.58
N GLN A 47 19.02 -46.11 -43.72
CA GLN A 47 19.96 -47.24 -43.99
C GLN A 47 21.34 -47.05 -44.70
N PHE A 48 22.16 -48.12 -44.61
CA PHE A 48 23.50 -48.36 -45.21
C PHE A 48 24.69 -47.58 -44.58
N SER A 49 25.97 -48.00 -44.66
CA SER A 49 26.58 -49.35 -44.77
C SER A 49 28.12 -49.24 -44.77
N LEU A 50 28.85 -50.18 -44.12
CA LEU A 50 30.29 -50.48 -44.32
C LEU A 50 31.28 -49.31 -44.02
N ASP A 51 32.62 -49.45 -43.96
CA ASP A 51 33.53 -50.62 -44.07
C ASP A 51 34.85 -50.41 -43.27
N GLU A 52 35.74 -51.42 -43.30
CA GLU A 52 37.23 -51.36 -43.21
C GLU A 52 37.91 -50.94 -41.87
N SER A 53 39.18 -51.28 -41.56
CA SER A 53 40.15 -52.38 -41.88
C SER A 53 41.45 -52.11 -41.03
N LYS A 54 42.53 -52.89 -40.80
CA LYS A 54 43.25 -54.12 -41.30
C LYS A 54 44.10 -54.74 -40.16
N ASP A 55 44.81 -55.88 -40.22
CA ASP A 55 44.77 -57.19 -40.95
C ASP A 55 45.72 -58.15 -40.13
N ASP A 56 46.23 -59.24 -40.72
CA ASP A 56 47.39 -60.12 -40.38
C ASP A 56 47.33 -61.20 -39.26
N ALA A 57 47.79 -62.45 -39.45
CA ALA A 57 48.10 -63.26 -40.66
C ALA A 57 48.34 -64.77 -40.28
N ILE A 58 48.66 -65.61 -41.28
CA ILE A 58 49.28 -66.98 -41.19
C ILE A 58 48.35 -68.22 -40.95
N ILE A 59 47.72 -68.68 -42.04
CA ILE A 59 47.99 -69.98 -42.74
C ILE A 59 48.32 -71.25 -41.89
N CYS A 60 47.52 -72.32 -41.96
CA CYS A 60 47.78 -73.53 -42.80
C CYS A 60 46.72 -74.68 -42.64
N HIS A 61 46.73 -75.67 -43.54
CA HIS A 61 45.87 -76.87 -43.55
C HIS A 61 46.65 -78.18 -43.34
N SER A 62 46.03 -79.14 -42.64
CA SER A 62 46.15 -80.61 -42.78
C SER A 62 47.55 -81.27 -42.59
N PRO A 63 47.59 -82.58 -42.21
CA PRO A 63 47.66 -83.60 -43.27
C PRO A 63 46.94 -84.94 -42.96
N SER A 64 46.58 -85.67 -44.02
CA SER A 64 46.27 -87.11 -43.96
C SER A 64 47.55 -87.94 -44.02
N ILE A 65 47.60 -89.10 -43.35
CA ILE A 65 48.68 -90.09 -43.53
C ILE A 65 48.09 -91.48 -43.83
N HIS A 66 48.34 -91.96 -45.05
CA HIS A 66 48.24 -93.38 -45.40
C HIS A 66 49.49 -94.12 -44.91
N ILE A 67 49.34 -95.34 -44.40
CA ILE A 67 50.44 -96.31 -44.29
C ILE A 67 50.01 -97.61 -44.97
N LYS A 68 50.87 -98.13 -45.86
CA LYS A 68 50.73 -99.39 -46.59
C LYS A 68 52.13 -99.82 -47.05
N ARG A 69 52.26 -101.06 -47.57
CA ARG A 69 53.47 -101.69 -48.13
C ARG A 69 54.55 -102.08 -47.10
N GLU A 70 55.30 -103.17 -47.25
CA GLU A 70 55.06 -104.58 -47.66
C GLU A 70 56.38 -105.35 -47.30
N ASN A 71 56.32 -106.68 -47.35
CA ASN A 71 57.39 -107.70 -47.47
C ASN A 71 57.34 -108.71 -46.31
N SER A 72 56.86 -109.95 -46.49
CA SER A 72 57.22 -111.00 -47.47
C SER A 72 58.41 -111.83 -47.02
N PHE A 73 58.15 -113.10 -46.73
CA PHE A 73 58.94 -114.24 -47.23
C PHE A 73 58.08 -115.52 -47.16
N ASP A 74 58.10 -116.33 -48.22
CA ASP A 74 57.48 -117.65 -48.26
C ASP A 74 58.29 -118.71 -47.50
N LEU A 75 57.61 -119.75 -47.02
CA LEU A 75 58.18 -121.11 -47.01
C LEU A 75 57.07 -122.17 -46.89
N LYS A 76 56.84 -122.91 -47.98
CA LYS A 76 56.22 -124.24 -47.96
C LYS A 76 57.33 -125.28 -47.85
N PHE A 77 57.09 -126.36 -47.10
CA PHE A 77 56.97 -127.71 -47.70
C PHE A 77 56.53 -128.73 -46.65
N ASP A 78 55.97 -129.83 -47.14
CA ASP A 78 55.65 -131.02 -46.36
C ASP A 78 56.92 -131.70 -45.81
N ASN A 79 56.79 -132.46 -44.72
CA ASN A 79 57.05 -133.91 -44.77
C ASN A 79 56.61 -134.61 -43.49
N ASP A 80 56.02 -135.79 -43.67
CA ASP A 80 55.65 -136.74 -42.61
C ASP A 80 56.90 -137.49 -42.13
N ILE A 81 57.43 -137.12 -40.96
CA ILE A 81 58.52 -137.83 -40.28
C ILE A 81 58.27 -137.85 -38.77
N MET A 82 58.29 -139.05 -38.17
CA MET A 82 58.14 -139.23 -36.73
C MET A 82 59.31 -138.60 -35.94
N LEU A 83 59.03 -137.60 -35.11
CA LEU A 83 59.99 -137.05 -34.15
C LEU A 83 60.06 -137.90 -32.88
N SER A 84 61.28 -138.16 -32.41
CA SER A 84 61.51 -138.98 -31.22
C SER A 84 61.27 -138.20 -29.92
N ALA A 85 60.80 -138.88 -28.87
CA ALA A 85 60.35 -138.28 -27.62
C ALA A 85 61.45 -137.57 -26.77
N LYS A 86 62.69 -137.51 -27.26
CA LYS A 86 63.80 -136.75 -26.65
C LYS A 86 63.86 -135.31 -27.13
N ASP A 87 63.56 -135.06 -28.41
CA ASP A 87 63.70 -133.73 -29.00
C ASP A 87 62.57 -132.78 -28.55
N ILE A 88 61.36 -133.32 -28.36
CA ILE A 88 60.19 -132.61 -27.81
C ILE A 88 60.55 -131.91 -26.48
N LYS A 89 61.26 -132.59 -25.57
CA LYS A 89 61.66 -132.00 -24.27
C LYS A 89 62.70 -130.88 -24.39
N LEU A 90 63.52 -130.87 -25.43
CA LEU A 90 64.45 -129.76 -25.70
C LEU A 90 63.73 -128.57 -26.33
N PHE A 91 62.69 -128.82 -27.12
CA PHE A 91 61.79 -127.76 -27.58
C PHE A 91 60.94 -127.20 -26.44
N GLU A 92 60.29 -128.01 -25.58
CA GLU A 92 59.55 -127.55 -24.38
C GLU A 92 60.41 -126.63 -23.51
N ASN A 93 61.63 -127.04 -23.15
CA ASN A 93 62.51 -126.22 -22.30
C ASN A 93 62.88 -124.87 -22.93
N LYS A 94 63.10 -124.83 -24.25
CA LYS A 94 63.32 -123.57 -24.99
C LYS A 94 62.04 -122.75 -25.08
N GLU A 95 60.92 -123.39 -25.39
CA GLU A 95 59.61 -122.75 -25.53
C GLU A 95 59.15 -122.12 -24.22
N ASP A 96 59.43 -122.76 -23.08
CA ASP A 96 59.18 -122.20 -21.75
C ASP A 96 60.19 -121.12 -21.33
N GLU A 97 61.41 -121.14 -21.86
CA GLU A 97 62.34 -120.00 -21.73
C GLU A 97 61.85 -118.80 -22.58
N TRP A 98 61.35 -119.04 -23.78
CA TRP A 98 60.73 -118.03 -24.65
C TRP A 98 59.40 -117.52 -24.07
N ARG A 99 58.53 -118.37 -23.51
CA ARG A 99 57.33 -117.98 -22.78
C ARG A 99 57.68 -117.11 -21.57
N ARG A 100 58.69 -117.47 -20.77
CA ARG A 100 59.14 -116.63 -19.64
C ARG A 100 59.76 -115.30 -20.10
N LYS A 101 60.47 -115.27 -21.23
CA LYS A 101 60.97 -114.00 -21.84
C LYS A 101 59.82 -113.15 -22.40
N MET A 102 58.82 -113.76 -23.03
CA MET A 102 57.61 -113.09 -23.52
C MET A 102 56.79 -112.55 -22.34
N GLN A 103 56.38 -113.38 -21.38
CA GLN A 103 55.67 -112.97 -20.16
C GLN A 103 56.41 -111.87 -19.38
N LYS A 104 57.74 -111.95 -19.27
CA LYS A 104 58.53 -110.87 -18.65
C LYS A 104 58.49 -109.58 -19.47
N ARG A 105 58.54 -109.67 -20.80
CA ARG A 105 58.47 -108.50 -21.70
C ARG A 105 57.06 -107.92 -21.79
N GLU A 106 56.04 -108.76 -21.73
CA GLU A 106 54.62 -108.40 -21.60
C GLU A 106 54.39 -107.71 -20.26
N ALA A 107 54.90 -108.25 -19.14
CA ALA A 107 54.85 -107.58 -17.84
C ALA A 107 55.65 -106.27 -17.80
N GLU A 108 56.81 -106.18 -18.47
CA GLU A 108 57.56 -104.93 -18.63
C GLU A 108 56.83 -103.90 -19.52
N LEU A 109 56.04 -104.35 -20.51
CA LEU A 109 55.19 -103.51 -21.34
C LEU A 109 53.93 -103.07 -20.58
N LEU A 110 53.27 -103.98 -19.87
CA LEU A 110 52.11 -103.71 -19.02
C LEU A 110 52.50 -102.70 -17.93
N LYS A 111 53.64 -102.90 -17.24
CA LYS A 111 54.16 -101.97 -16.24
C LYS A 111 54.64 -100.62 -16.82
N LYS A 112 54.87 -100.54 -18.14
CA LYS A 112 55.08 -99.27 -18.86
C LYS A 112 53.76 -98.62 -19.28
N MET A 113 52.73 -99.41 -19.57
CA MET A 113 51.36 -98.93 -19.81
C MET A 113 50.76 -98.40 -18.51
N GLU A 114 50.74 -99.18 -17.43
CA GLU A 114 50.30 -98.74 -16.08
C GLU A 114 51.00 -97.45 -15.65
N LYS A 115 52.33 -97.33 -15.84
CA LYS A 115 53.06 -96.09 -15.54
C LYS A 115 52.61 -94.92 -16.40
N LYS A 116 52.40 -95.12 -17.70
CA LYS A 116 51.88 -94.07 -18.59
C LYS A 116 50.44 -93.69 -18.23
N GLU A 117 49.59 -94.67 -17.94
CA GLU A 117 48.21 -94.46 -17.50
C GLU A 117 48.16 -93.70 -16.19
N GLU A 118 49.01 -94.02 -15.21
CA GLU A 118 49.14 -93.27 -13.95
C GLU A 118 49.69 -91.87 -14.18
N GLU A 119 50.72 -91.71 -15.02
CA GLU A 119 51.19 -90.39 -15.44
C GLU A 119 50.09 -89.56 -16.14
N TYR A 120 49.25 -90.18 -16.96
CA TYR A 120 48.11 -89.50 -17.59
C TYR A 120 47.00 -89.21 -16.59
N ARG A 121 46.74 -90.09 -15.61
CA ARG A 121 45.79 -89.90 -14.50
C ARG A 121 46.20 -88.70 -13.66
N ILE A 122 47.47 -88.62 -13.28
CA ILE A 122 48.07 -87.49 -12.55
C ILE A 122 47.99 -86.22 -13.39
N LYS A 123 48.45 -86.24 -14.65
CA LYS A 123 48.41 -85.05 -15.55
C LYS A 123 46.98 -84.59 -15.90
N LEU A 124 45.97 -85.46 -15.78
CA LEU A 124 44.55 -85.08 -15.86
C LEU A 124 44.08 -84.44 -14.55
N PHE A 125 44.37 -85.06 -13.41
CA PHE A 125 44.00 -84.54 -12.08
C PHE A 125 44.68 -83.19 -11.75
N GLU A 126 45.93 -83.00 -12.17
CA GLU A 126 46.65 -81.72 -12.05
C GLU A 126 45.98 -80.63 -12.89
N ARG A 127 45.65 -80.91 -14.16
CA ARG A 127 44.88 -79.97 -15.00
C ARG A 127 43.49 -79.72 -14.45
N GLU A 128 42.78 -80.73 -13.95
CA GLU A 128 41.46 -80.55 -13.34
C GLU A 128 41.56 -79.62 -12.13
N LYS A 129 42.60 -79.78 -11.30
CA LYS A 129 42.90 -78.91 -10.16
C LYS A 129 43.29 -77.50 -10.57
N GLU A 130 43.95 -77.31 -11.72
CA GLU A 130 44.23 -76.00 -12.32
C GLU A 130 42.98 -75.33 -12.88
N TRP A 131 42.21 -76.03 -13.72
CA TRP A 131 40.91 -75.56 -14.22
C TRP A 131 39.97 -75.18 -13.08
N LYS A 132 39.90 -75.98 -12.01
CA LYS A 132 39.09 -75.70 -10.83
C LYS A 132 39.54 -74.43 -10.10
N LYS A 133 40.85 -74.18 -9.97
CA LYS A 133 41.38 -72.90 -9.45
C LYS A 133 41.06 -71.72 -10.36
N ILE A 134 41.12 -71.89 -11.69
CA ILE A 134 40.82 -70.83 -12.67
C ILE A 134 39.33 -70.47 -12.61
N ILE A 135 38.44 -71.47 -12.56
CA ILE A 135 37.00 -71.27 -12.38
C ILE A 135 36.71 -70.61 -11.03
N GLU A 136 37.30 -71.09 -9.93
CA GLU A 136 37.14 -70.48 -8.59
C GLU A 136 37.65 -69.03 -8.53
N LYS A 137 38.73 -68.70 -9.25
CA LYS A 137 39.25 -67.34 -9.39
C LYS A 137 38.29 -66.45 -10.16
N HIS A 138 37.79 -66.90 -11.31
CA HIS A 138 36.83 -66.15 -12.12
C HIS A 138 35.46 -65.98 -11.44
N GLU A 139 35.00 -66.97 -10.68
CA GLU A 139 33.75 -66.85 -9.89
C GLU A 139 33.93 -65.78 -8.78
N LYS A 140 35.09 -65.75 -8.11
CA LYS A 140 35.41 -64.70 -7.11
C LYS A 140 35.57 -63.32 -7.74
N GLU A 141 36.16 -63.22 -8.94
CA GLU A 141 36.27 -61.97 -9.70
C GLU A 141 34.89 -61.46 -10.13
N LYS A 142 34.03 -62.35 -10.64
CA LYS A 142 32.64 -62.07 -11.02
C LYS A 142 31.80 -61.62 -9.83
N ILE A 143 31.94 -62.25 -8.66
CA ILE A 143 31.27 -61.83 -7.41
C ILE A 143 31.70 -60.41 -7.01
N LYS A 144 33.01 -60.12 -7.02
CA LYS A 144 33.52 -58.75 -6.75
C LYS A 144 32.96 -57.72 -7.73
N LEU A 145 32.98 -58.00 -9.03
CA LEU A 145 32.42 -57.10 -10.04
C LEU A 145 30.92 -56.86 -9.86
N ILE A 146 30.16 -57.85 -9.37
CA ILE A 146 28.73 -57.68 -9.04
C ILE A 146 28.56 -56.82 -7.78
N GLU A 147 29.32 -57.07 -6.72
CA GLU A 147 29.31 -56.22 -5.52
C GLU A 147 29.70 -54.78 -5.82
N ASP A 148 30.77 -54.56 -6.58
CA ASP A 148 31.30 -53.23 -6.87
C ASP A 148 30.38 -52.46 -7.83
N ARG A 149 29.69 -53.17 -8.75
CA ARG A 149 28.56 -52.58 -9.50
C ARG A 149 27.40 -52.19 -8.59
N LEU A 150 27.01 -53.04 -7.63
CA LEU A 150 25.93 -52.72 -6.68
C LEU A 150 26.29 -51.52 -5.78
N LYS A 151 27.55 -51.43 -5.33
CA LYS A 151 28.07 -50.25 -4.61
C LYS A 151 27.97 -49.01 -5.49
N ALA A 152 28.46 -49.06 -6.73
CA ALA A 152 28.38 -47.95 -7.68
C ALA A 152 26.93 -47.51 -7.96
N GLU A 153 26.02 -48.45 -8.19
CA GLU A 153 24.58 -48.21 -8.39
C GLU A 153 23.96 -47.51 -7.16
N SER A 154 24.30 -47.96 -5.95
CA SER A 154 23.82 -47.33 -4.71
C SER A 154 24.34 -45.89 -4.54
N THR A 155 25.62 -45.64 -4.84
CA THR A 155 26.20 -44.29 -4.79
C THR A 155 25.62 -43.39 -5.88
N LYS A 156 25.34 -43.91 -7.08
CA LYS A 156 24.67 -43.20 -8.16
C LYS A 156 23.29 -42.73 -7.73
N ASN A 157 22.48 -43.62 -7.15
CA ASN A 157 21.13 -43.29 -6.71
C ASN A 157 21.12 -42.21 -5.61
N VAL A 158 22.07 -42.25 -4.67
CA VAL A 158 22.23 -41.20 -3.64
C VAL A 158 22.64 -39.86 -4.27
N LEU A 159 23.54 -39.87 -5.25
CA LEU A 159 23.95 -38.65 -5.97
C LEU A 159 22.84 -38.08 -6.85
N GLU A 160 21.99 -38.92 -7.46
CA GLU A 160 20.82 -38.48 -8.22
C GLU A 160 19.76 -37.82 -7.32
N ILE A 161 19.52 -38.36 -6.12
CA ILE A 161 18.64 -37.74 -5.11
C ILE A 161 19.22 -36.39 -4.65
N ALA A 162 20.50 -36.35 -4.29
CA ALA A 162 21.17 -35.11 -3.87
C ALA A 162 21.17 -34.03 -4.97
N LEU A 163 21.25 -34.44 -6.25
CA LEU A 163 21.12 -33.54 -7.40
C LEU A 163 19.69 -33.00 -7.55
N THR A 164 18.66 -33.85 -7.41
CA THR A 164 17.26 -33.38 -7.46
C THR A 164 16.93 -32.42 -6.32
N ASP A 165 17.42 -32.69 -5.10
CA ASP A 165 17.26 -31.80 -3.96
C ASP A 165 17.95 -30.45 -4.21
N ALA A 166 19.19 -30.46 -4.70
CA ALA A 166 19.93 -29.24 -5.05
C ALA A 166 19.23 -28.43 -6.16
N GLU A 167 18.63 -29.08 -7.15
CA GLU A 167 17.81 -28.41 -8.15
C GLU A 167 16.53 -27.79 -7.56
N GLU A 168 15.88 -28.46 -6.62
CA GLU A 168 14.73 -27.89 -5.91
C GLU A 168 15.11 -26.69 -5.07
N TYR A 169 16.20 -26.76 -4.30
CA TYR A 169 16.69 -25.60 -3.54
C TYR A 169 17.05 -24.43 -4.45
N LYS A 170 17.65 -24.68 -5.62
CA LYS A 170 17.90 -23.63 -6.63
C LYS A 170 16.61 -23.01 -7.16
N LYS A 171 15.57 -23.81 -7.45
CA LYS A 171 14.24 -23.32 -7.89
C LYS A 171 13.57 -22.47 -6.79
N LYS A 172 13.63 -22.92 -5.53
CA LYS A 172 13.12 -22.20 -4.35
C LYS A 172 13.86 -20.87 -4.15
N PHE A 173 15.19 -20.85 -4.29
CA PHE A 173 16.01 -19.65 -4.19
C PHE A 173 15.62 -18.59 -5.23
N TYR A 174 15.50 -18.95 -6.51
CA TYR A 174 15.09 -18.00 -7.54
C TYR A 174 13.68 -17.45 -7.32
N SER A 175 12.72 -18.27 -6.86
CA SER A 175 11.38 -17.77 -6.53
C SER A 175 11.38 -16.80 -5.33
N ILE A 176 12.23 -17.04 -4.32
CA ILE A 176 12.42 -16.11 -3.20
C ILE A 176 13.03 -14.78 -3.69
N GLN A 177 14.00 -14.83 -4.62
CA GLN A 177 14.59 -13.64 -5.22
C GLN A 177 13.56 -12.85 -6.05
N GLU A 178 12.80 -13.51 -6.92
CA GLU A 178 11.74 -12.89 -7.74
C GLU A 178 10.68 -12.19 -6.87
N ASN A 179 10.21 -12.87 -5.81
CA ASN A 179 9.29 -12.28 -4.84
C ASN A 179 9.89 -11.07 -4.08
N ALA A 180 11.19 -11.08 -3.80
CA ALA A 180 11.88 -9.97 -3.13
C ALA A 180 12.02 -8.74 -4.05
N GLU A 181 12.39 -8.96 -5.32
CA GLU A 181 12.47 -7.90 -6.34
C GLU A 181 11.08 -7.31 -6.63
N GLU A 182 10.01 -8.12 -6.66
CA GLU A 182 8.64 -7.62 -6.83
C GLU A 182 8.19 -6.78 -5.61
N MET A 183 8.52 -7.21 -4.39
CA MET A 183 8.24 -6.46 -3.16
C MET A 183 9.01 -5.13 -3.08
N GLU A 184 10.29 -5.08 -3.50
CA GLU A 184 11.05 -3.82 -3.61
C GLU A 184 10.42 -2.89 -4.66
N GLY A 185 9.93 -3.44 -5.77
CA GLY A 185 9.16 -2.73 -6.79
C GLY A 185 7.89 -2.09 -6.23
N PHE A 186 7.10 -2.83 -5.45
CA PHE A 186 5.92 -2.28 -4.78
C PHE A 186 6.27 -1.20 -3.76
N GLN A 187 7.25 -1.44 -2.88
CA GLN A 187 7.71 -0.44 -1.90
C GLN A 187 8.19 0.84 -2.58
N THR A 188 8.95 0.74 -3.67
CA THR A 188 9.40 1.89 -4.46
C THR A 188 8.22 2.66 -5.06
N GLN A 189 7.22 1.96 -5.58
CA GLN A 189 6.01 2.59 -6.12
C GLN A 189 5.18 3.27 -5.01
N GLU A 190 5.06 2.69 -3.82
CA GLU A 190 4.35 3.30 -2.69
C GLU A 190 5.09 4.51 -2.13
N MET A 191 6.41 4.44 -1.98
CA MET A 191 7.23 5.60 -1.58
C MET A 191 7.13 6.74 -2.59
N ALA A 192 7.02 6.46 -3.90
CA ALA A 192 6.77 7.48 -4.91
C ALA A 192 5.37 8.13 -4.76
N LYS A 193 4.31 7.33 -4.50
CA LYS A 193 2.95 7.85 -4.22
C LYS A 193 2.93 8.72 -2.96
N ILE A 194 3.55 8.24 -1.87
CA ILE A 194 3.64 8.96 -0.59
C ILE A 194 4.38 10.28 -0.76
N LYS A 195 5.53 10.28 -1.46
CA LYS A 195 6.30 11.50 -1.76
C LYS A 195 5.51 12.51 -2.59
N HIS A 196 4.75 12.05 -3.59
CA HIS A 196 3.88 12.95 -4.37
C HIS A 196 2.74 13.54 -3.53
N LEU A 197 2.06 12.70 -2.74
CA LEU A 197 1.00 13.14 -1.83
C LEU A 197 1.52 14.14 -0.77
N LEU A 198 2.71 13.89 -0.21
CA LEU A 198 3.37 14.79 0.74
C LEU A 198 3.65 16.15 0.10
N LEU A 199 4.28 16.20 -1.07
CA LEU A 199 4.59 17.44 -1.78
C LEU A 199 3.32 18.24 -2.11
N VAL A 200 2.25 17.56 -2.54
CA VAL A 200 0.95 18.20 -2.77
C VAL A 200 0.37 18.76 -1.46
N LYS A 201 0.54 18.07 -0.31
CA LYS A 201 0.10 18.57 1.00
C LYS A 201 0.93 19.73 1.52
N GLU A 202 2.24 19.74 1.28
CA GLU A 202 3.13 20.86 1.60
C GLU A 202 2.74 22.11 0.81
N GLN A 203 2.45 21.98 -0.49
CA GLN A 203 1.92 23.08 -1.32
C GLN A 203 0.54 23.55 -0.81
N ASP A 204 -0.38 22.62 -0.53
CA ASP A 204 -1.70 22.87 0.08
C ASP A 204 -1.61 23.70 1.37
N ILE A 205 -0.58 23.46 2.19
CA ILE A 205 -0.32 24.14 3.46
C ILE A 205 0.32 25.51 3.24
N GLY A 206 1.25 25.64 2.30
CA GLY A 206 1.84 26.92 1.88
C GLY A 206 0.77 27.91 1.39
N ASP A 207 -0.10 27.45 0.48
CA ASP A 207 -1.24 28.21 -0.04
C ASP A 207 -2.19 28.68 1.08
N LYS A 208 -2.54 27.79 2.02
CA LYS A 208 -3.39 28.13 3.17
C LYS A 208 -2.71 29.13 4.11
N SER A 209 -1.40 28.99 4.34
CA SER A 209 -0.60 29.93 5.13
C SER A 209 -0.57 31.32 4.50
N GLN A 210 -0.41 31.43 3.19
CA GLN A 210 -0.45 32.71 2.47
C GLN A 210 -1.84 33.36 2.55
N ARG A 211 -2.91 32.60 2.30
CA ARG A 211 -4.30 33.10 2.39
C ARG A 211 -4.64 33.56 3.81
N LEU A 212 -4.18 32.83 4.84
CA LEU A 212 -4.35 33.21 6.24
C LEU A 212 -3.61 34.52 6.58
N LYS A 213 -2.38 34.70 6.10
CA LYS A 213 -1.62 35.95 6.26
C LYS A 213 -2.35 37.14 5.62
N MET A 214 -2.86 36.96 4.40
CA MET A 214 -3.64 37.99 3.70
C MET A 214 -4.90 38.37 4.51
N ALA A 215 -5.73 37.40 4.88
CA ALA A 215 -6.94 37.64 5.69
C ALA A 215 -6.63 38.29 7.05
N THR A 216 -5.52 37.91 7.69
CA THR A 216 -5.07 38.53 8.95
C THR A 216 -4.70 40.01 8.75
N SER A 217 -4.01 40.35 7.65
CA SER A 217 -3.70 41.75 7.32
C SER A 217 -4.93 42.58 6.95
N GLU A 218 -5.92 41.98 6.28
CA GLU A 218 -7.21 42.62 5.98
C GLU A 218 -8.02 42.89 7.26
N ILE A 219 -8.07 41.93 8.18
CA ILE A 219 -8.68 42.10 9.51
C ILE A 219 -8.01 43.24 10.28
N GLU A 220 -6.69 43.37 10.24
CA GLU A 220 -6.00 44.46 10.94
C GLU A 220 -6.28 45.83 10.30
N ASN A 221 -6.28 45.91 8.97
CA ASN A 221 -6.70 47.12 8.25
C ASN A 221 -8.14 47.53 8.64
N LEU A 222 -9.08 46.58 8.65
CA LEU A 222 -10.47 46.83 9.05
C LEU A 222 -10.59 47.27 10.52
N LYS A 223 -9.78 46.75 11.45
CA LYS A 223 -9.72 47.27 12.83
C LYS A 223 -9.24 48.73 12.87
N THR A 224 -8.19 49.07 12.13
CA THR A 224 -7.70 50.47 12.11
C THR A 224 -8.75 51.43 11.55
N GLU A 225 -9.51 51.00 10.54
CA GLU A 225 -10.61 51.80 10.00
C GLU A 225 -11.80 51.90 10.96
N LEU A 226 -12.18 50.82 11.67
CA LEU A 226 -13.21 50.88 12.72
C LEU A 226 -12.82 51.81 13.88
N LEU A 227 -11.55 51.81 14.28
CA LEU A 227 -11.02 52.76 15.27
C LEU A 227 -11.04 54.20 14.75
N ARG A 228 -10.75 54.42 13.46
CA ARG A 228 -10.86 55.74 12.81
C ARG A 228 -12.31 56.22 12.75
N LEU A 229 -13.26 55.34 12.44
CA LEU A 229 -14.69 55.65 12.37
C LEU A 229 -15.29 55.97 13.74
N ARG A 230 -14.93 55.25 14.80
CA ARG A 230 -15.36 55.57 16.17
C ARG A 230 -14.96 57.01 16.57
N GLN A 231 -13.76 57.46 16.22
CA GLN A 231 -13.33 58.84 16.48
C GLN A 231 -14.15 59.91 15.71
N TYR A 232 -14.90 59.53 14.68
CA TYR A 232 -15.87 60.41 14.02
C TYR A 232 -17.27 60.30 14.64
N GLU A 233 -17.66 59.12 15.12
CA GLU A 233 -18.87 58.90 15.91
C GLU A 233 -18.84 59.73 17.21
N ASP A 234 -17.74 59.67 17.97
CA ASP A 234 -17.53 60.49 19.18
C ASP A 234 -17.66 62.00 18.90
N LYS A 235 -17.11 62.47 17.77
CA LYS A 235 -17.20 63.89 17.35
C LYS A 235 -18.61 64.27 16.90
N LEU A 236 -19.31 63.36 16.22
CA LEU A 236 -20.69 63.58 15.79
C LEU A 236 -21.63 63.71 16.99
N ASN A 237 -21.44 62.87 18.02
CA ASN A 237 -22.19 62.93 19.27
C ASN A 237 -21.97 64.28 19.99
N ASN A 238 -20.71 64.71 20.15
CA ASN A 238 -20.40 66.04 20.72
C ASN A 238 -21.09 67.19 19.96
N ILE A 239 -21.11 67.15 18.62
CA ILE A 239 -21.77 68.17 17.79
C ILE A 239 -23.30 68.11 17.94
N GLN A 240 -23.89 66.93 18.15
CA GLN A 240 -25.33 66.79 18.44
C GLN A 240 -25.67 67.38 19.81
N ASP A 241 -24.87 67.10 20.84
CA ASP A 241 -25.03 67.67 22.18
C ASP A 241 -24.90 69.21 22.16
N GLU A 242 -23.91 69.75 21.44
CA GLU A 242 -23.76 71.20 21.23
C GLU A 242 -24.97 71.82 20.52
N MET A 243 -25.49 71.17 19.47
CA MET A 243 -26.69 71.66 18.77
C MET A 243 -27.96 71.59 19.64
N GLU A 244 -28.15 70.54 20.44
CA GLU A 244 -29.29 70.46 21.37
C GLU A 244 -29.17 71.50 22.49
N PHE A 245 -27.96 71.70 23.05
CA PHE A 245 -27.69 72.77 24.01
C PHE A 245 -28.02 74.16 23.45
N LEU A 246 -27.52 74.49 22.25
CA LEU A 246 -27.79 75.77 21.58
C LEU A 246 -29.28 75.94 21.26
N ARG A 247 -29.97 74.88 20.81
CA ARG A 247 -31.42 74.86 20.58
C ARG A 247 -32.19 75.13 21.87
N HIS A 248 -31.80 74.52 22.99
CA HIS A 248 -32.41 74.76 24.29
C HIS A 248 -32.13 76.16 24.85
N SER A 249 -30.94 76.72 24.66
CA SER A 249 -30.66 78.11 25.06
C SER A 249 -31.48 79.10 24.24
N THR A 250 -31.43 78.98 22.91
CA THR A 250 -32.20 79.82 21.98
C THR A 250 -33.70 79.78 22.27
N GLN A 251 -34.26 78.60 22.56
CA GLN A 251 -35.68 78.46 22.89
C GLN A 251 -36.02 79.06 24.28
N ARG A 252 -35.10 78.97 25.26
CA ARG A 252 -35.24 79.59 26.59
C ARG A 252 -35.19 81.12 26.50
N GLU A 253 -34.23 81.66 25.75
CA GLU A 253 -34.08 83.10 25.49
C GLU A 253 -35.31 83.64 24.73
N LYS A 254 -35.77 82.93 23.69
CA LYS A 254 -37.00 83.27 22.96
C LYS A 254 -38.23 83.31 23.89
N ALA A 255 -38.38 82.34 24.80
CA ALA A 255 -39.47 82.34 25.78
C ALA A 255 -39.37 83.52 26.76
N GLN A 256 -38.16 83.86 27.21
CA GLN A 256 -37.93 85.04 28.07
C GLN A 256 -38.24 86.35 27.35
N LEU A 257 -37.87 86.48 26.07
CA LEU A 257 -38.18 87.65 25.25
C LEU A 257 -39.68 87.78 24.97
N LEU A 258 -40.38 86.68 24.68
CA LEU A 258 -41.84 86.66 24.50
C LEU A 258 -42.57 87.06 25.79
N ASN A 259 -42.13 86.57 26.96
CA ASN A 259 -42.73 86.96 28.24
C ASN A 259 -42.50 88.45 28.54
N LYS A 260 -41.30 88.99 28.25
CA LYS A 260 -41.02 90.42 28.39
C LYS A 260 -41.87 91.27 27.43
N LEU A 261 -42.01 90.85 26.18
CA LEU A 261 -42.85 91.51 25.19
C LEU A 261 -44.31 91.57 25.67
N ALA A 262 -44.88 90.42 26.05
CA ALA A 262 -46.25 90.34 26.56
C ALA A 262 -46.48 91.21 27.81
N GLN A 263 -45.51 91.27 28.73
CA GLN A 263 -45.56 92.20 29.87
C GLN A 263 -45.61 93.66 29.40
N THR A 264 -44.71 94.07 28.50
CA THR A 264 -44.71 95.46 27.99
C THR A 264 -45.95 95.80 27.15
N GLU A 265 -46.53 94.83 26.45
CA GLU A 265 -47.79 95.01 25.72
C GLU A 265 -49.00 95.18 26.66
N GLU A 266 -49.00 94.48 27.81
CA GLU A 266 -50.01 94.64 28.86
C GLU A 266 -49.86 95.99 29.58
N GLU A 267 -48.62 96.39 29.93
CA GLU A 267 -48.32 97.71 30.50
C GLU A 267 -48.77 98.84 29.55
N VAL A 268 -48.48 98.73 28.25
CA VAL A 268 -48.96 99.66 27.22
C VAL A 268 -50.49 99.65 27.09
N ARG A 269 -51.15 98.50 27.26
CA ARG A 269 -52.62 98.41 27.24
C ARG A 269 -53.24 99.11 28.45
N HIS A 270 -52.79 98.79 29.66
CA HIS A 270 -53.22 99.45 30.89
C HIS A 270 -52.99 100.97 30.86
N LEU A 271 -51.88 101.43 30.27
CA LEU A 271 -51.62 102.87 30.08
C LEU A 271 -52.59 103.50 29.08
N LYS A 272 -52.89 102.83 27.96
CA LYS A 272 -53.92 103.30 27.00
C LYS A 272 -55.32 103.34 27.60
N ASP A 273 -55.72 102.28 28.31
CA ASP A 273 -57.03 102.20 28.98
C ASP A 273 -57.15 103.32 30.03
N LYS A 274 -56.08 103.59 30.79
CA LYS A 274 -56.03 104.69 31.76
C LYS A 274 -56.13 106.06 31.09
N ILE A 275 -55.44 106.28 29.95
CA ILE A 275 -55.54 107.51 29.17
C ILE A 275 -56.97 107.70 28.67
N PHE A 276 -57.57 106.67 28.06
CA PHE A 276 -58.94 106.70 27.54
C PHE A 276 -59.99 106.99 28.64
N ILE A 277 -59.82 106.43 29.85
CA ILE A 277 -60.68 106.75 31.00
C ILE A 277 -60.50 108.19 31.47
N LEU A 278 -59.28 108.74 31.42
CA LEU A 278 -59.03 110.15 31.76
C LEU A 278 -59.60 111.10 30.70
N GLU A 279 -59.45 110.77 29.41
CA GLU A 279 -60.04 111.50 28.28
C GLU A 279 -61.58 111.50 28.37
N GLN A 280 -62.20 110.34 28.65
CA GLN A 280 -63.64 110.26 28.90
C GLN A 280 -64.07 111.08 30.11
N ARG A 281 -63.31 111.08 31.22
CA ARG A 281 -63.65 111.90 32.39
C ARG A 281 -63.60 113.38 32.08
N VAL A 282 -62.56 113.85 31.36
CA VAL A 282 -62.47 115.25 30.92
C VAL A 282 -63.61 115.61 29.97
N ALA A 283 -64.04 114.69 29.09
CA ALA A 283 -65.20 114.90 28.22
C ALA A 283 -66.54 114.93 28.98
N LEU A 284 -66.69 114.12 30.04
CA LEU A 284 -67.89 114.05 30.88
C LEU A 284 -67.97 115.20 31.89
N GLU A 285 -66.84 115.66 32.42
CA GLU A 285 -66.74 116.90 33.24
C GLU A 285 -67.06 118.16 32.41
N LEU A 286 -67.10 118.05 31.07
CA LEU A 286 -67.60 119.06 30.14
C LEU A 286 -69.08 118.86 29.74
N SER A 287 -69.77 117.82 30.22
CA SER A 287 -71.06 117.37 29.69
C SER A 287 -72.14 117.20 30.77
N ASP A 288 -72.80 118.31 31.13
CA ASP A 288 -73.91 118.37 32.11
C ASP A 288 -75.21 117.65 31.67
N GLN A 289 -75.24 116.92 30.53
CA GLN A 289 -76.48 116.40 29.92
C GLN A 289 -76.35 114.99 29.29
N VAL A 290 -76.02 113.97 30.09
CA VAL A 290 -76.18 112.56 29.69
C VAL A 290 -77.56 112.06 30.12
N THR A 291 -78.35 111.48 29.20
CA THR A 291 -79.71 111.02 29.52
C THR A 291 -79.74 109.58 30.03
N VAL A 292 -80.89 109.16 30.58
CA VAL A 292 -81.06 107.79 31.10
C VAL A 292 -81.06 106.76 29.97
N ASP A 293 -81.63 107.09 28.81
CA ASP A 293 -81.77 106.16 27.68
C ASP A 293 -80.42 105.87 27.00
N ASP A 294 -79.52 106.86 26.92
CA ASP A 294 -78.13 106.67 26.45
C ASP A 294 -77.42 105.58 27.26
N ARG A 295 -77.56 105.65 28.59
CA ARG A 295 -76.94 104.72 29.53
C ARG A 295 -77.54 103.31 29.45
N VAL A 296 -78.84 103.19 29.15
CA VAL A 296 -79.47 101.88 28.88
C VAL A 296 -78.94 101.30 27.57
N ALA A 297 -78.78 102.11 26.52
CA ALA A 297 -78.24 101.68 25.24
C ALA A 297 -76.77 101.18 25.37
N ASP A 298 -75.93 101.86 26.15
CA ASP A 298 -74.56 101.42 26.41
C ASP A 298 -74.48 100.11 27.17
N LEU A 299 -75.31 99.90 28.20
CA LEU A 299 -75.38 98.63 28.92
C LEU A 299 -75.84 97.47 28.02
N MET A 300 -76.71 97.73 27.04
CA MET A 300 -77.09 96.72 26.04
C MET A 300 -75.93 96.38 25.08
N ARG A 301 -75.14 97.38 24.68
CA ARG A 301 -73.92 97.20 23.86
C ARG A 301 -72.85 96.40 24.61
N GLU A 302 -72.61 96.74 25.88
CA GLU A 302 -71.67 96.04 26.76
C GLU A 302 -72.08 94.57 26.95
N ARG A 303 -73.35 94.30 27.30
CA ARG A 303 -73.87 92.93 27.41
C ARG A 303 -73.60 92.13 26.14
N THR A 304 -73.93 92.69 24.97
CA THR A 304 -73.74 92.02 23.67
C THR A 304 -72.26 91.78 23.35
N LEU A 305 -71.35 92.61 23.86
CA LEU A 305 -69.90 92.41 23.74
C LEU A 305 -69.40 91.28 24.67
N LEU A 306 -69.91 91.22 25.91
CA LEU A 306 -69.56 90.20 26.89
C LEU A 306 -70.09 88.82 26.50
N GLU A 307 -71.31 88.73 25.99
CA GLU A 307 -71.91 87.47 25.49
C GLU A 307 -71.08 86.87 24.34
N ARG A 308 -70.65 87.70 23.38
CA ARG A 308 -69.76 87.25 22.30
C ARG A 308 -68.40 86.79 22.79
N LYS A 309 -67.75 87.55 23.68
CA LYS A 309 -66.46 87.15 24.28
C LYS A 309 -66.57 85.82 25.04
N LEU A 310 -67.69 85.59 25.73
CA LEU A 310 -67.93 84.33 26.42
C LEU A 310 -68.03 83.16 25.42
N GLU A 311 -68.78 83.33 24.33
CA GLU A 311 -68.90 82.32 23.26
C GLU A 311 -67.55 82.05 22.55
N GLU A 312 -66.77 83.09 22.25
CA GLU A 312 -65.39 82.98 21.75
C GLU A 312 -64.50 82.14 22.69
N THR A 313 -64.56 82.37 24.00
CA THR A 313 -63.78 81.54 24.96
C THR A 313 -64.26 80.10 25.06
N TYR A 314 -65.57 79.83 24.93
CA TYR A 314 -66.10 78.46 24.87
C TYR A 314 -65.62 77.71 23.61
N LEU A 315 -65.59 78.39 22.46
CA LEU A 315 -65.09 77.80 21.21
C LEU A 315 -63.61 77.42 21.33
N HIS A 316 -62.76 78.35 21.79
CA HIS A 316 -61.34 78.09 22.01
C HIS A 316 -61.08 76.95 23.00
N LEU A 317 -61.88 76.84 24.08
CA LEU A 317 -61.77 75.73 25.03
C LEU A 317 -62.16 74.39 24.40
N SER A 318 -63.12 74.38 23.47
CA SER A 318 -63.52 73.20 22.69
C SER A 318 -62.40 72.74 21.72
N ASP A 319 -61.77 73.68 21.01
CA ASP A 319 -60.64 73.41 20.12
C ASP A 319 -59.44 72.82 20.87
N ILE A 320 -59.13 73.38 22.05
CA ILE A 320 -58.10 72.82 22.95
C ILE A 320 -58.49 71.40 23.38
N LYS A 321 -59.74 71.18 23.82
CA LYS A 321 -60.21 69.87 24.30
C LYS A 321 -60.15 68.79 23.20
N THR A 322 -60.54 69.11 21.97
CA THR A 322 -60.52 68.16 20.83
C THR A 322 -59.09 67.86 20.37
N SER A 323 -58.22 68.87 20.31
CA SER A 323 -56.79 68.71 20.05
C SER A 323 -56.10 67.81 21.09
N TRP A 324 -56.33 68.06 22.38
CA TRP A 324 -55.77 67.23 23.47
C TRP A 324 -56.30 65.79 23.44
N SER A 325 -57.59 65.60 23.18
CA SER A 325 -58.18 64.26 23.03
C SER A 325 -57.53 63.48 21.88
N SER A 326 -57.29 64.15 20.74
CA SER A 326 -56.60 63.57 19.58
C SER A 326 -55.14 63.21 19.89
N LYS A 327 -54.45 64.02 20.70
CA LYS A 327 -53.09 63.75 21.15
C LYS A 327 -53.00 62.58 22.13
N ILE A 328 -53.98 62.43 23.03
CA ILE A 328 -54.10 61.30 23.95
C ILE A 328 -54.26 59.99 23.17
N LEU A 329 -55.24 59.91 22.26
CA LEU A 329 -55.46 58.74 21.40
C LEU A 329 -54.18 58.36 20.61
N SER A 330 -53.46 59.35 20.08
CA SER A 330 -52.19 59.13 19.39
C SER A 330 -51.10 58.51 20.28
N LEU A 331 -51.05 58.89 21.57
CA LEU A 331 -50.11 58.32 22.54
C LEU A 331 -50.53 56.93 23.00
N GLU A 332 -51.83 56.71 23.26
CA GLU A 332 -52.39 55.39 23.61
C GLU A 332 -52.11 54.36 22.51
N MET A 333 -52.29 54.73 21.23
CA MET A 333 -51.91 53.88 20.09
C MET A 333 -50.41 53.57 20.03
N GLN A 334 -49.53 54.49 20.43
CA GLN A 334 -48.09 54.27 20.46
C GLN A 334 -47.70 53.35 21.63
N ILE A 335 -48.26 53.57 22.82
CA ILE A 335 -48.07 52.71 24.00
C ILE A 335 -48.55 51.29 23.71
N GLY A 336 -49.72 51.12 23.06
CA GLY A 336 -50.24 49.81 22.66
C GLY A 336 -49.31 49.08 21.67
N ARG A 337 -48.72 49.78 20.70
CA ARG A 337 -47.73 49.21 19.77
C ARG A 337 -46.45 48.77 20.48
N LEU A 338 -45.89 49.64 21.33
CA LEU A 338 -44.68 49.34 22.11
C LEU A 338 -44.90 48.18 23.09
N SER A 339 -46.06 48.12 23.76
CA SER A 339 -46.42 47.02 24.64
C SER A 339 -46.58 45.69 23.89
N LYS A 340 -47.08 45.71 22.65
CA LYS A 340 -47.14 44.52 21.80
C LYS A 340 -45.74 44.06 21.37
N GLN A 341 -44.91 44.99 20.88
CA GLN A 341 -43.53 44.71 20.47
C GLN A 341 -42.70 44.14 21.62
N ALA A 342 -42.77 44.71 22.82
CA ALA A 342 -42.08 44.21 24.01
C ALA A 342 -42.53 42.79 24.40
N GLY A 343 -43.79 42.43 24.15
CA GLY A 343 -44.30 41.07 24.29
C GLY A 343 -43.72 40.11 23.26
N GLU A 344 -43.65 40.52 21.99
CA GLU A 344 -43.11 39.72 20.88
C GLU A 344 -41.59 39.49 21.04
N GLU A 345 -40.82 40.54 21.35
CA GLU A 345 -39.40 40.41 21.72
C GLU A 345 -39.19 39.56 22.99
N GLY A 346 -40.11 39.64 23.95
CA GLY A 346 -40.09 38.84 25.18
C GLY A 346 -40.33 37.34 24.95
N LEU A 347 -41.02 36.97 23.87
CA LEU A 347 -41.19 35.57 23.43
C LEU A 347 -39.98 35.10 22.61
N GLU A 348 -39.52 35.92 21.66
CA GLU A 348 -38.37 35.58 20.82
C GLU A 348 -37.09 35.40 21.65
N ARG A 349 -36.85 36.27 22.65
CA ARG A 349 -35.73 36.13 23.60
C ARG A 349 -35.77 34.80 24.37
N LYS A 350 -36.96 34.25 24.66
CA LYS A 350 -37.11 32.93 25.30
C LYS A 350 -36.82 31.79 24.33
N ARG A 351 -37.26 31.89 23.06
CA ARG A 351 -36.95 30.91 22.01
C ARG A 351 -35.43 30.81 21.79
N VAL A 352 -34.76 31.95 21.64
CA VAL A 352 -33.31 32.02 21.43
C VAL A 352 -32.54 31.46 22.64
N GLU A 353 -32.95 31.73 23.88
CA GLU A 353 -32.27 31.16 25.06
C GLU A 353 -32.50 29.63 25.18
N GLN A 354 -33.67 29.11 24.79
CA GLN A 354 -33.92 27.66 24.72
C GLN A 354 -33.03 26.98 23.68
N GLU A 355 -32.92 27.54 22.47
CA GLU A 355 -32.04 27.03 21.42
C GLU A 355 -30.56 27.09 21.83
N LYS A 356 -30.16 28.18 22.50
CA LYS A 356 -28.83 28.34 23.12
C LYS A 356 -28.53 27.30 24.20
N GLU A 357 -29.50 26.89 25.01
CA GLU A 357 -29.32 25.80 25.98
C GLU A 357 -29.17 24.43 25.28
N VAL A 358 -30.02 24.14 24.29
CA VAL A 358 -29.94 22.89 23.51
C VAL A 358 -28.57 22.77 22.81
N LEU A 359 -28.07 23.86 22.23
CA LEU A 359 -26.73 23.90 21.64
C LEU A 359 -25.62 23.73 22.69
N ARG A 360 -25.74 24.35 23.88
CA ARG A 360 -24.78 24.20 24.98
C ARG A 360 -24.68 22.77 25.50
N VAL A 361 -25.82 22.07 25.64
CA VAL A 361 -25.86 20.64 26.00
C VAL A 361 -25.25 19.77 24.89
N LYS A 362 -25.50 20.10 23.61
CA LYS A 362 -24.90 19.40 22.47
C LYS A 362 -23.38 19.58 22.42
N ILE A 363 -22.87 20.78 22.71
CA ILE A 363 -21.43 21.07 22.81
C ILE A 363 -20.80 20.22 23.91
N LYS A 364 -21.33 20.23 25.14
CA LYS A 364 -20.82 19.39 26.24
C LYS A 364 -20.77 17.89 25.91
N LYS A 365 -21.76 17.38 25.17
CA LYS A 365 -21.76 15.98 24.71
C LYS A 365 -20.67 15.70 23.66
N LEU A 366 -20.36 16.66 22.79
CA LEU A 366 -19.28 16.53 21.82
C LEU A 366 -17.90 16.64 22.49
N GLU A 367 -17.73 17.54 23.45
CA GLU A 367 -16.52 17.68 24.27
C GLU A 367 -16.18 16.36 24.99
N ALA A 368 -17.14 15.76 25.71
CA ALA A 368 -16.95 14.47 26.37
C ALA A 368 -16.65 13.31 25.39
N ASN A 369 -17.26 13.31 24.20
CA ASN A 369 -16.94 12.33 23.15
C ASN A 369 -15.52 12.50 22.60
N ILE A 370 -15.00 13.73 22.51
CA ILE A 370 -13.64 14.03 22.07
C ILE A 370 -12.63 13.58 23.14
N GLU A 371 -12.92 13.82 24.42
CA GLU A 371 -12.11 13.36 25.56
C GLU A 371 -11.98 11.83 25.58
N VAL A 372 -13.11 11.10 25.48
CA VAL A 372 -13.10 9.62 25.41
C VAL A 372 -12.32 9.12 24.19
N ASN A 373 -12.47 9.74 23.01
CA ASN A 373 -11.70 9.38 21.83
C ASN A 373 -10.20 9.67 21.99
N SER A 374 -9.82 10.73 22.69
CA SER A 374 -8.42 11.06 22.99
C SER A 374 -7.77 9.99 23.88
N VAL A 375 -8.46 9.54 24.93
CA VAL A 375 -8.01 8.43 25.79
C VAL A 375 -7.89 7.12 25.01
N ILE A 376 -8.84 6.82 24.11
CA ILE A 376 -8.79 5.64 23.23
C ILE A 376 -7.60 5.70 22.27
N MET A 377 -7.27 6.88 21.71
CA MET A 377 -6.10 7.05 20.85
C MET A 377 -4.81 6.86 21.63
N ALA A 378 -4.62 7.56 22.76
CA ALA A 378 -3.44 7.39 23.61
C ALA A 378 -3.24 5.93 24.07
N THR A 379 -4.33 5.19 24.32
CA THR A 379 -4.28 3.75 24.65
C THR A 379 -3.83 2.88 23.47
N LYS A 380 -4.20 3.24 22.23
CA LYS A 380 -3.71 2.57 21.01
C LYS A 380 -2.24 2.91 20.74
N ASP A 381 -1.86 4.17 20.88
CA ASP A 381 -0.49 4.64 20.65
C ASP A 381 0.46 3.97 21.66
N ALA A 382 0.07 3.89 22.94
CA ALA A 382 0.77 3.12 23.98
C ALA A 382 0.68 1.59 23.84
N LYS A 383 -0.05 1.06 22.84
CA LYS A 383 0.02 -0.35 22.41
C LYS A 383 0.93 -0.51 21.20
N LEU A 384 0.86 0.42 20.23
CA LEU A 384 1.75 0.44 19.06
C LEU A 384 3.21 0.63 19.47
N LEU A 385 3.49 1.46 20.48
CA LEU A 385 4.83 1.63 21.03
C LEU A 385 5.39 0.30 21.57
N ARG A 386 4.63 -0.41 22.42
CA ARG A 386 5.01 -1.74 22.92
C ARG A 386 5.18 -2.76 21.81
N MET A 387 4.30 -2.76 20.80
CA MET A 387 4.45 -3.64 19.64
C MET A 387 5.68 -3.30 18.78
N ALA A 388 6.22 -2.08 18.86
CA ALA A 388 7.49 -1.73 18.24
C ALA A 388 8.68 -2.16 19.14
N GLU A 389 8.58 -1.97 20.45
CA GLU A 389 9.54 -2.48 21.45
C GLU A 389 9.70 -4.01 21.34
N ASP A 390 8.58 -4.76 21.26
CA ASP A 390 8.53 -6.21 21.02
C ASP A 390 9.24 -6.61 19.70
N ILE A 391 9.10 -5.79 18.65
CA ILE A 391 9.71 -6.04 17.33
C ILE A 391 11.21 -5.78 17.34
N ASP A 392 11.65 -4.70 18.00
CA ASP A 392 13.08 -4.36 18.12
C ASP A 392 13.81 -5.39 19.02
N GLU A 393 13.16 -5.92 20.06
CA GLU A 393 13.67 -7.01 20.89
C GLU A 393 13.83 -8.31 20.09
N MET A 394 12.78 -8.76 19.37
CA MET A 394 12.89 -9.92 18.46
C MET A 394 13.93 -9.72 17.35
N ALA A 395 14.11 -8.49 16.85
CA ALA A 395 15.15 -8.19 15.86
C ALA A 395 16.57 -8.25 16.47
N MET A 396 16.73 -7.92 17.76
CA MET A 396 17.97 -8.15 18.50
C MET A 396 18.25 -9.65 18.73
N GLU A 397 17.26 -10.41 19.19
CA GLU A 397 17.40 -11.87 19.40
C GLU A 397 17.80 -12.58 18.09
N LEU A 398 17.12 -12.27 16.97
CA LEU A 398 17.45 -12.83 15.66
C LEU A 398 18.87 -12.46 15.19
N LYS A 399 19.36 -11.26 15.56
CA LYS A 399 20.71 -10.82 15.24
C LYS A 399 21.77 -11.53 16.09
N GLU A 400 21.50 -11.75 17.38
CA GLU A 400 22.39 -12.50 18.27
C GLU A 400 22.45 -13.98 17.88
N LEU A 401 21.30 -14.61 17.60
CA LEU A 401 21.24 -15.97 17.04
C LEU A 401 22.02 -16.09 15.72
N ARG A 402 21.95 -15.06 14.85
CA ARG A 402 22.73 -15.04 13.61
C ARG A 402 24.23 -15.01 13.86
N VAL A 403 24.70 -14.17 14.79
CA VAL A 403 26.12 -14.11 15.17
C VAL A 403 26.58 -15.45 15.74
N ASN A 404 25.81 -16.05 16.65
CA ASN A 404 26.13 -17.36 17.22
C ASN A 404 26.22 -18.47 16.15
N ILE A 405 25.36 -18.45 15.13
CA ILE A 405 25.40 -19.38 13.99
C ILE A 405 26.62 -19.10 13.08
N ASP A 406 26.92 -17.83 12.79
CA ASP A 406 28.08 -17.45 11.98
C ASP A 406 29.40 -17.87 12.70
N ASP A 407 29.47 -17.74 14.03
CA ASP A 407 30.59 -18.19 14.87
C ASP A 407 30.72 -19.73 14.93
N GLU A 408 29.61 -20.47 15.15
CA GLU A 408 29.61 -21.94 15.07
C GLU A 408 30.11 -22.43 13.71
N VAL A 409 29.68 -21.78 12.62
CA VAL A 409 30.10 -22.10 11.25
C VAL A 409 31.60 -21.88 11.04
N GLU A 410 32.20 -20.85 11.64
CA GLU A 410 33.66 -20.68 11.61
C GLU A 410 34.40 -21.70 12.50
N GLU A 411 33.84 -22.10 13.65
CA GLU A 411 34.44 -23.19 14.45
C GLU A 411 34.43 -24.53 13.68
N PHE A 412 33.34 -24.83 12.96
CA PHE A 412 33.25 -26.01 12.09
C PHE A 412 34.22 -25.91 10.89
N LYS A 413 34.38 -24.74 10.28
CA LYS A 413 35.40 -24.52 9.21
C LYS A 413 36.82 -24.75 9.74
N GLN A 414 37.16 -24.22 10.92
CA GLN A 414 38.46 -24.44 11.56
C GLN A 414 38.71 -25.92 11.86
N LYS A 415 37.71 -26.64 12.39
CA LYS A 415 37.78 -28.11 12.59
C LYS A 415 38.04 -28.84 11.26
N ILE A 416 37.33 -28.49 10.18
CA ILE A 416 37.51 -29.11 8.85
C ILE A 416 38.92 -28.85 8.29
N VAL A 417 39.49 -27.66 8.47
CA VAL A 417 40.89 -27.37 8.10
C VAL A 417 41.85 -28.22 8.96
N SER A 418 41.68 -28.22 10.28
CA SER A 418 42.53 -29.02 11.18
C SER A 418 42.48 -30.53 10.90
N TYR A 419 41.35 -31.08 10.42
CA TYR A 419 41.28 -32.48 9.99
C TYR A 419 41.93 -32.74 8.64
N ARG A 420 41.94 -31.75 7.73
CA ARG A 420 42.64 -31.84 6.45
C ARG A 420 44.15 -31.82 6.63
N ASP A 421 44.65 -30.98 7.53
CA ASP A 421 46.08 -30.80 7.78
C ASP A 421 46.72 -31.93 8.62
N MET A 422 45.93 -32.96 8.97
CA MET A 422 46.37 -34.19 9.65
C MET A 422 46.42 -35.43 8.73
N GLN A 423 46.18 -35.30 7.42
CA GLN A 423 46.22 -36.40 6.43
C GLN A 423 47.35 -36.24 5.40
#